data_AF-A0A194YHM0-F1
#
_entry.id   AF-A0A194YHM0-F1
#
_cell.length_a   1.000
_cell.length_b   1.000
_cell.length_c   1.000
_cell.angle_alpha   90.00
_cell.angle_beta   90.00
_cell.angle_gamma   90.00
#
_symmetry.space_group_name_H-M   'P 1'
#
loop_
_entity.id
_entity.type
_entity.pdbx_description
1 polymer ?
#
loop_
_entity_poly.entity_id
_entity_poly.type
_entity_poly.pdbx_seq_one_letter_code
_entity_poly.pdbx_strand_id
1 'polypeptide(L)'
;MRVLGHNGEINTLRGNKNWMIAREGLLEAEKLGLSKEQLSRILPIVDATSSDSVTDGRYLGATLDRNGLRPGRFYVTHSGRVIMGSEVGVVDVPPEDVLRKGRLNPGMMLLVDFENHTVVDDEALKAQYSKAHPYGEWLKKQKIPLKDIVESVPETDRVAPSISSSSLPRKNEDKDDVGINGILTPLKAFGYTVEALDML
;
A
#
# COMPACT_ATOMS: atom_id res chain seq x y z
N MET A 1 22.09 6.80 -13.87
CA MET A 1 20.93 7.51 -14.45
C MET A 1 19.77 7.37 -13.46
N ARG A 2 19.03 8.46 -13.18
CA ARG A 2 17.85 8.49 -12.28
C ARG A 2 16.64 7.93 -13.04
N VAL A 3 15.64 7.41 -12.33
CA VAL A 3 14.86 6.27 -12.84
C VAL A 3 13.38 6.53 -12.80
N LEU A 4 12.99 7.21 -11.74
CA LEU A 4 11.63 7.58 -11.52
C LEU A 4 11.59 9.10 -11.57
N GLY A 5 10.92 9.64 -12.59
CA GLY A 5 10.42 11.00 -12.54
C GLY A 5 9.13 11.00 -11.73
N HIS A 6 9.17 11.43 -10.48
CA HIS A 6 7.96 11.58 -9.68
C HIS A 6 7.42 13.01 -9.80
N ASN A 7 6.20 13.15 -10.32
CA ASN A 7 5.44 14.38 -10.23
C ASN A 7 4.31 14.18 -9.22
N GLY A 8 4.48 14.70 -8.01
CA GLY A 8 3.58 14.39 -6.91
C GLY A 8 4.19 14.67 -5.55
N GLU A 9 3.42 14.34 -4.53
CA GLU A 9 3.92 14.15 -3.18
C GLU A 9 3.49 12.76 -2.70
N ILE A 10 4.37 12.05 -2.00
CA ILE A 10 4.06 10.76 -1.39
C ILE A 10 3.62 10.99 0.06
N ASN A 11 2.31 11.19 0.27
CA ASN A 11 1.75 11.50 1.60
C ASN A 11 1.99 10.40 2.65
N THR A 12 2.25 9.16 2.23
CA THR A 12 2.49 8.01 3.11
C THR A 12 3.97 7.61 3.21
N LEU A 13 4.89 8.49 2.82
CA LEU A 13 6.34 8.22 2.72
C LEU A 13 6.91 7.58 3.99
N ARG A 14 6.57 8.14 5.16
CA ARG A 14 7.07 7.62 6.45
C ARG A 14 6.64 6.18 6.70
N GLY A 15 5.39 5.83 6.37
CA GLY A 15 4.88 4.46 6.49
C GLY A 15 5.61 3.50 5.55
N ASN A 16 5.78 3.90 4.28
CA ASN A 16 6.50 3.10 3.29
C ASN A 16 7.95 2.84 3.71
N LYS A 17 8.65 3.86 4.20
CA LYS A 17 10.02 3.75 4.71
C LYS A 17 10.11 2.78 5.90
N ASN A 18 9.20 2.91 6.87
CA ASN A 18 9.18 2.00 8.02
C ASN A 18 8.94 0.54 7.61
N TRP A 19 8.04 0.31 6.64
CA TRP A 19 7.81 -1.04 6.09
C TRP A 19 9.02 -1.62 5.37
N MET A 20 9.79 -0.79 4.65
CA MET A 20 11.03 -1.24 4.02
C MET A 20 12.09 -1.60 5.05
N ILE A 21 12.30 -0.76 6.07
CA ILE A 21 13.23 -1.04 7.17
C ILE A 21 12.86 -2.35 7.88
N ALA A 22 11.57 -2.60 8.16
CA ALA A 22 11.13 -3.84 8.78
C ALA A 22 11.41 -5.09 7.90
N ARG A 23 11.41 -4.92 6.57
CA ARG A 23 11.68 -6.00 5.61
C ARG A 23 13.17 -6.24 5.39
N GLU A 24 14.04 -5.27 5.66
CA GLU A 24 15.50 -5.42 5.50
C GLU A 24 16.05 -6.59 6.33
N GLY A 25 15.50 -6.82 7.54
CA GLY A 25 15.90 -7.94 8.40
C GLY A 25 15.50 -9.33 7.87
N LEU A 26 14.63 -9.39 6.85
CA LEU A 26 14.17 -10.64 6.22
C LEU A 26 14.83 -10.89 4.85
N LEU A 27 15.77 -10.04 4.43
CA LEU A 27 16.44 -10.19 3.13
C LEU A 27 17.44 -11.35 3.17
N GLU A 28 17.26 -12.30 2.25
CA GLU A 28 18.15 -13.45 2.09
C GLU A 28 19.06 -13.26 0.87
N ALA A 29 20.37 -13.15 1.12
CA ALA A 29 21.38 -12.92 0.08
C ALA A 29 21.47 -14.08 -0.93
N GLU A 30 21.29 -15.31 -0.45
CA GLU A 30 21.47 -16.55 -1.22
C GLU A 30 20.46 -16.66 -2.37
N LYS A 31 19.19 -16.31 -2.13
CA LYS A 31 18.13 -16.31 -3.17
C LYS A 31 18.36 -15.26 -4.26
N LEU A 32 19.15 -14.23 -3.98
CA LEU A 32 19.52 -13.17 -4.92
C LEU A 32 20.87 -13.44 -5.61
N GLY A 33 21.54 -14.55 -5.29
CA GLY A 33 22.88 -14.85 -5.79
C GLY A 33 23.96 -13.89 -5.27
N LEU A 34 23.71 -13.21 -4.15
CA LEU A 34 24.61 -12.23 -3.55
C LEU A 34 25.37 -12.85 -2.37
N SER A 35 26.65 -12.51 -2.22
CA SER A 35 27.38 -12.76 -0.97
C SER A 35 26.84 -11.83 0.14
N LYS A 36 27.06 -12.23 1.41
CA LYS A 36 26.67 -11.39 2.56
C LYS A 36 27.33 -10.01 2.53
N GLU A 37 28.57 -9.92 2.02
CA GLU A 37 29.31 -8.66 1.86
C GLU A 37 28.77 -7.79 0.72
N GLN A 38 28.23 -8.39 -0.34
CA GLN A 38 27.51 -7.64 -1.37
C GLN A 38 26.17 -7.12 -0.84
N LEU A 39 25.44 -7.93 -0.09
CA LEU A 39 24.17 -7.50 0.53
C LEU A 39 24.38 -6.38 1.55
N SER A 40 25.43 -6.43 2.37
CA SER A 40 25.73 -5.37 3.35
C SER A 40 26.07 -4.03 2.71
N ARG A 41 26.53 -4.02 1.45
CA ARG A 41 26.81 -2.79 0.69
C ARG A 41 25.56 -2.15 0.08
N ILE A 42 24.49 -2.93 -0.07
CA ILE A 42 23.19 -2.48 -0.61
C ILE A 42 22.32 -1.90 0.50
N LEU A 43 22.61 -2.24 1.76
CA LEU A 43 21.88 -1.73 2.92
C LEU A 43 22.43 -0.38 3.40
N PRO A 44 21.56 0.54 3.87
CA PRO A 44 20.09 0.44 3.86
C PRO A 44 19.50 0.62 2.45
N ILE A 45 18.42 -0.11 2.14
CA ILE A 45 17.74 -0.01 0.83
C ILE A 45 17.12 1.39 0.67
N VAL A 46 16.56 1.93 1.76
CA VAL A 46 16.00 3.28 1.78
C VAL A 46 16.86 4.14 2.71
N ASP A 47 17.82 4.86 2.14
CA ASP A 47 18.58 5.85 2.89
C ASP A 47 17.63 6.95 3.40
N ALA A 48 17.81 7.32 4.66
CA ALA A 48 16.96 8.25 5.37
C ALA A 48 16.93 9.67 4.77
N THR A 49 17.91 10.00 3.95
CA THR A 49 18.14 11.32 3.34
C THR A 49 18.07 11.31 1.81
N SER A 50 18.02 10.12 1.19
CA SER A 50 18.09 9.97 -0.26
C SER A 50 16.73 10.03 -0.95
N SER A 51 16.75 10.41 -2.23
CA SER A 51 15.59 10.62 -3.08
C SER A 51 15.37 9.41 -4.03
N ASP A 52 14.10 9.04 -4.20
CA ASP A 52 13.61 7.86 -4.93
C ASP A 52 14.12 7.77 -6.38
N SER A 53 15.10 6.92 -6.69
CA SER A 53 15.52 6.65 -8.08
C SER A 53 16.51 5.47 -8.26
N VAL A 54 16.04 4.29 -8.73
CA VAL A 54 16.85 3.12 -9.19
C VAL A 54 16.17 2.39 -10.39
N THR A 55 16.92 1.96 -11.44
CA THR A 55 16.53 1.56 -12.84
C THR A 55 17.32 0.37 -13.33
N ASP A 56 16.70 -0.38 -14.24
CA ASP A 56 17.27 -1.49 -15.01
C ASP A 56 17.76 -1.10 -16.43
N GLY A 57 17.50 0.12 -16.91
CA GLY A 57 17.92 0.61 -18.23
C GLY A 57 17.18 0.04 -19.46
N ARG A 58 16.26 -0.91 -19.29
CA ARG A 58 15.53 -1.58 -20.37
C ARG A 58 14.14 -1.01 -20.60
N TYR A 59 13.46 -0.64 -19.51
CA TYR A 59 12.09 -0.13 -19.56
C TYR A 59 12.02 1.33 -19.11
N LEU A 60 11.21 2.13 -19.82
CA LEU A 60 10.78 3.45 -19.34
C LEU A 60 9.28 3.42 -19.09
N GLY A 61 8.88 3.73 -17.85
CA GLY A 61 7.49 3.66 -17.41
C GLY A 61 6.99 4.95 -16.80
N ALA A 62 5.70 5.23 -16.98
CA ALA A 62 4.95 6.23 -16.24
C ALA A 62 3.66 5.60 -15.71
N THR A 63 3.34 5.85 -14.44
CA THR A 63 2.10 5.39 -13.80
C THR A 63 1.44 6.54 -13.08
N LEU A 64 0.12 6.51 -13.00
CA LEU A 64 -0.62 7.38 -12.09
C LEU A 64 -0.94 6.66 -10.79
N ASP A 65 -1.15 7.45 -9.74
CA ASP A 65 -1.65 6.95 -8.48
C ASP A 65 -3.08 6.39 -8.65
N ARG A 66 -3.54 5.64 -7.64
CA ARG A 66 -4.86 4.99 -7.63
C ARG A 66 -6.05 5.93 -7.84
N ASN A 67 -5.88 7.22 -7.55
CA ASN A 67 -6.93 8.23 -7.67
C ASN A 67 -6.71 9.13 -8.90
N GLY A 68 -5.57 9.03 -9.59
CA GLY A 68 -5.21 9.85 -10.74
C GLY A 68 -5.19 11.35 -10.44
N LEU A 69 -4.59 11.72 -9.30
CA LEU A 69 -4.57 13.10 -8.80
C LEU A 69 -3.71 14.03 -9.64
N ARG A 70 -2.84 13.49 -10.49
CA ARG A 70 -1.99 14.27 -11.39
C ARG A 70 -2.32 13.93 -12.85
N PRO A 71 -2.32 14.93 -13.75
CA PRO A 71 -2.56 14.68 -15.16
C PRO A 71 -1.34 14.00 -15.79
N GLY A 72 -1.58 13.01 -16.64
CA GLY A 72 -0.58 12.41 -17.52
C GLY A 72 -1.16 12.26 -18.91
N ARG A 73 -0.52 12.85 -19.91
CA ARG A 73 -0.94 12.79 -21.31
C ARG A 73 0.22 12.29 -22.15
N PHE A 74 -0.09 11.54 -23.20
CA PHE A 74 0.94 10.98 -24.06
C PHE A 74 0.57 10.99 -25.54
N TYR A 75 1.60 11.03 -26.37
CA TYR A 75 1.57 10.88 -27.81
C TYR A 75 2.51 9.74 -28.20
N VAL A 76 2.07 8.88 -29.10
CA VAL A 76 2.90 7.92 -29.83
C VAL A 76 2.92 8.38 -31.27
N THR A 77 4.10 8.48 -31.86
CA THR A 77 4.28 8.94 -33.24
C THR A 77 4.52 7.78 -34.20
N HIS A 78 4.25 8.00 -35.49
CA HIS A 78 4.60 7.06 -36.55
C HIS A 78 6.13 6.91 -36.68
N SER A 79 6.88 7.97 -36.39
CA SER A 79 8.34 7.97 -36.29
C SER A 79 8.93 7.18 -35.10
N GLY A 80 8.09 6.55 -34.26
CA GLY A 80 8.53 5.70 -33.16
C GLY A 80 8.89 6.46 -31.87
N ARG A 81 8.48 7.73 -31.74
CA ARG A 81 8.68 8.52 -30.53
C ARG A 81 7.49 8.35 -29.59
N VAL A 82 7.78 8.29 -28.29
CA VAL A 82 6.78 8.34 -27.22
C VAL A 82 7.04 9.58 -26.40
N ILE A 83 6.05 10.46 -26.36
CA ILE A 83 6.13 11.74 -25.65
C ILE A 83 5.09 11.70 -24.55
N MET A 84 5.49 11.93 -23.30
CA MET A 84 4.60 11.99 -22.15
C MET A 84 4.85 13.29 -21.39
N GLY A 85 3.77 13.94 -20.97
CA GLY A 85 3.84 15.16 -20.18
C GLY A 85 2.60 15.36 -19.32
N SER A 86 2.72 16.25 -18.33
CA SER A 86 1.58 16.69 -17.51
C SER A 86 0.55 17.47 -18.35
N GLU A 87 1.00 18.08 -19.45
CA GLU A 87 0.22 18.95 -20.32
C GLU A 87 0.34 18.55 -21.80
N VAL A 88 -0.58 19.05 -22.63
CA VAL A 88 -0.50 18.89 -24.09
C VAL A 88 0.27 20.05 -24.70
N GLY A 89 0.94 19.83 -25.84
CA GLY A 89 1.62 20.89 -26.57
C GLY A 89 2.96 21.35 -25.98
N VAL A 90 3.53 20.57 -25.05
CA VAL A 90 4.88 20.83 -24.51
C VAL A 90 5.97 20.57 -25.57
N VAL A 91 5.68 19.68 -26.52
CA VAL A 91 6.54 19.37 -27.66
C VAL A 91 5.70 19.50 -28.92
N ASP A 92 6.21 20.24 -29.89
CA ASP A 92 5.58 20.35 -31.21
C ASP A 92 5.73 19.03 -31.97
N VAL A 93 4.59 18.42 -32.29
CA VAL A 93 4.52 17.20 -33.09
C VAL A 93 3.61 17.48 -34.28
N PRO A 94 4.08 17.32 -35.52
CA PRO A 94 3.25 17.45 -36.71
C PRO A 94 2.03 16.52 -36.63
N PRO A 95 0.78 17.01 -36.85
CA PRO A 95 -0.42 16.19 -36.73
C PRO A 95 -0.39 14.89 -37.53
N GLU A 96 0.27 14.90 -38.69
CA GLU A 96 0.47 13.75 -39.57
C GLU A 96 1.39 12.66 -39.00
N ASP A 97 2.27 13.00 -38.05
CA ASP A 97 3.15 12.04 -37.37
C ASP A 97 2.48 11.45 -36.11
N VAL A 98 1.29 11.92 -35.71
CA VAL A 98 0.60 11.43 -34.50
C VAL A 98 -0.13 10.11 -34.79
N LEU A 99 0.47 8.99 -34.39
CA LEU A 99 -0.15 7.67 -34.46
C LEU A 99 -1.27 7.50 -33.42
N ARG A 100 -1.01 7.88 -32.16
CA ARG A 100 -1.96 7.71 -31.05
C ARG A 100 -1.78 8.82 -30.03
N LYS A 101 -2.89 9.35 -29.52
CA LYS A 101 -2.92 10.26 -28.37
C LYS A 101 -3.78 9.68 -27.25
N GLY A 102 -3.40 9.90 -26.01
CA GLY A 102 -4.11 9.37 -24.86
C GLY A 102 -3.82 10.09 -23.56
N ARG A 103 -4.55 9.71 -22.52
CA ARG A 103 -4.32 10.12 -21.14
C ARG A 103 -4.07 8.89 -20.27
N LEU A 104 -3.25 9.03 -19.25
CA LEU A 104 -3.16 8.06 -18.19
C LEU A 104 -4.42 8.15 -17.33
N ASN A 105 -4.98 6.98 -17.02
CA ASN A 105 -6.08 6.83 -16.09
C ASN A 105 -5.55 6.33 -14.73
N PRO A 106 -6.32 6.48 -13.64
CA PRO A 106 -5.91 5.95 -12.33
C PRO A 106 -5.54 4.47 -12.42
N GLY A 107 -4.34 4.11 -11.94
CA GLY A 107 -3.82 2.74 -11.98
C GLY A 107 -3.39 2.20 -13.36
N MET A 108 -3.40 3.02 -14.41
CA MET A 108 -2.85 2.67 -15.73
C MET A 108 -1.33 2.87 -15.73
N MET A 109 -0.61 1.93 -16.36
CA MET A 109 0.82 2.04 -16.62
C MET A 109 1.08 2.24 -18.11
N LEU A 110 1.83 3.29 -18.47
CA LEU A 110 2.44 3.43 -19.80
C LEU A 110 3.88 2.95 -19.70
N LEU A 111 4.21 1.87 -20.38
CA LEU A 111 5.55 1.28 -20.36
C LEU A 111 6.08 1.19 -21.80
N VAL A 112 7.34 1.57 -21.99
CA VAL A 112 8.06 1.52 -23.26
C VAL A 112 9.21 0.51 -23.10
N ASP A 113 9.21 -0.50 -23.96
CA ASP A 113 10.29 -1.50 -24.06
C ASP A 113 11.28 -1.06 -25.14
N PHE A 114 12.51 -0.72 -24.74
CA PHE A 114 13.52 -0.27 -25.70
C PHE A 114 14.17 -1.43 -26.47
N GLU A 115 14.11 -2.66 -25.98
CA GLU A 115 14.64 -3.83 -26.70
C GLU A 115 13.68 -4.28 -27.79
N ASN A 116 12.39 -4.35 -27.46
CA ASN A 116 11.36 -4.77 -28.41
C ASN A 116 10.81 -3.62 -29.26
N HIS A 117 11.21 -2.37 -28.96
CA HIS A 117 10.76 -1.14 -29.63
C HIS A 117 9.24 -0.97 -29.63
N THR A 118 8.57 -1.33 -28.54
CA THR A 118 7.11 -1.29 -28.42
C THR A 118 6.64 -0.56 -27.18
N VAL A 119 5.52 0.15 -27.31
CA VAL A 119 4.73 0.57 -26.16
C VAL A 119 3.95 -0.63 -25.66
N VAL A 120 4.24 -1.06 -24.44
CA VAL A 120 3.63 -2.23 -23.82
C VAL A 120 2.17 -1.91 -23.48
N ASP A 121 1.29 -2.85 -23.77
CA ASP A 121 -0.12 -2.76 -23.43
C ASP A 121 -0.34 -3.03 -21.94
N ASP A 122 -1.04 -2.12 -21.25
CA ASP A 122 -1.27 -2.16 -19.80
C ASP A 122 -2.06 -3.41 -19.38
N GLU A 123 -3.09 -3.78 -20.15
CA GLU A 123 -3.96 -4.91 -19.84
C GLU A 123 -3.23 -6.22 -20.09
N ALA A 124 -2.51 -6.34 -21.21
CA ALA A 124 -1.68 -7.49 -21.52
C ALA A 124 -0.57 -7.69 -20.47
N LEU A 125 0.09 -6.61 -20.03
CA LEU A 125 1.12 -6.65 -19.00
C LEU A 125 0.55 -7.16 -17.66
N LYS A 126 -0.57 -6.60 -17.22
CA LYS A 126 -1.26 -7.05 -15.99
C LYS A 126 -1.76 -8.49 -16.11
N ALA A 127 -2.24 -8.89 -17.29
CA ALA A 127 -2.66 -10.26 -17.57
C ALA A 127 -1.49 -11.25 -17.50
N GLN A 128 -0.31 -10.87 -18.00
CA GLN A 128 0.90 -11.69 -17.89
C GLN A 128 1.27 -11.93 -16.42
N TYR A 129 1.37 -10.86 -15.63
CA TYR A 129 1.77 -10.98 -14.23
C TYR A 129 0.73 -11.67 -13.37
N SER A 130 -0.57 -11.40 -13.58
CA SER A 130 -1.63 -12.09 -12.85
C SER A 130 -1.70 -13.60 -13.10
N LYS A 131 -1.13 -14.08 -14.22
CA LYS A 131 -1.04 -15.49 -14.57
C LYS A 131 0.31 -16.14 -14.24
N ALA A 132 1.28 -15.37 -13.74
CA ALA A 132 2.62 -15.87 -13.42
C ALA A 132 2.59 -16.98 -12.35
N HIS A 133 1.64 -16.90 -11.42
CA HIS A 133 1.43 -17.88 -10.37
C HIS A 133 -0.07 -18.10 -10.11
N PRO A 134 -0.48 -19.24 -9.51
CA PRO A 134 -1.88 -19.51 -9.19
C PRO A 134 -2.33 -18.75 -7.93
N TYR A 135 -2.26 -17.41 -7.96
CA TYR A 135 -2.57 -16.55 -6.82
C TYR A 135 -3.95 -16.81 -6.23
N GLY A 136 -4.95 -17.12 -7.07
CA GLY A 136 -6.30 -17.45 -6.63
C GLY A 136 -6.35 -18.72 -5.77
N GLU A 137 -5.54 -19.73 -6.08
CA GLU A 137 -5.43 -20.93 -5.24
C GLU A 137 -4.71 -20.66 -3.94
N TRP A 138 -3.62 -19.88 -3.98
CA TRP A 138 -2.86 -19.52 -2.79
C TRP A 138 -3.74 -18.76 -1.79
N LEU A 139 -4.53 -17.80 -2.28
CA LEU A 139 -5.50 -17.08 -1.45
C LEU A 139 -6.52 -18.03 -0.83
N LYS A 140 -7.10 -18.96 -1.60
CA LYS A 140 -8.06 -19.93 -1.06
C LYS A 140 -7.46 -20.86 0.00
N LYS A 141 -6.20 -21.27 -0.18
CA LYS A 141 -5.51 -22.22 0.71
C LYS A 141 -4.95 -21.56 1.98
N GLN A 142 -4.52 -20.30 1.91
CA GLN A 142 -3.72 -19.65 2.97
C GLN A 142 -4.43 -18.48 3.65
N LYS A 143 -5.49 -17.92 3.05
CA LYS A 143 -6.26 -16.83 3.67
C LYS A 143 -7.35 -17.44 4.55
N ILE A 144 -7.26 -17.20 5.85
CA ILE A 144 -8.31 -17.53 6.80
C ILE A 144 -9.03 -16.23 7.19
N PRO A 145 -10.29 -16.01 6.77
CA PRO A 145 -11.09 -14.89 7.24
C PRO A 145 -11.34 -15.00 8.75
N LEU A 146 -11.19 -13.90 9.48
CA LEU A 146 -11.49 -13.87 10.92
C LEU A 146 -12.95 -14.25 11.22
N LYS A 147 -13.86 -13.89 10.31
CA LYS A 147 -15.27 -14.26 10.39
C LYS A 147 -15.45 -15.78 10.48
N ASP A 148 -14.75 -16.54 9.65
CA ASP A 148 -14.85 -18.00 9.61
C ASP A 148 -14.34 -18.61 10.93
N ILE A 149 -13.33 -18.01 11.57
CA ILE A 149 -12.84 -18.41 12.89
C ILE A 149 -13.92 -18.14 13.96
N VAL A 150 -14.52 -16.95 13.97
CA VAL A 150 -15.58 -16.61 14.94
C VAL A 150 -16.80 -17.52 14.73
N GLU A 151 -17.16 -17.78 13.48
CA GLU A 151 -18.30 -18.63 13.12
C GLU A 151 -18.09 -20.10 13.51
N SER A 152 -16.84 -20.57 13.56
CA SER A 152 -16.50 -21.92 14.01
C SER A 152 -16.81 -22.18 15.50
N VAL A 153 -16.94 -21.13 16.32
CA VAL A 153 -17.29 -21.24 17.74
C VAL A 153 -18.83 -21.21 17.88
N PRO A 154 -19.46 -22.16 18.59
CA PRO A 154 -20.90 -22.13 18.86
C PRO A 154 -21.33 -20.81 19.52
N GLU A 155 -22.50 -20.27 19.17
CA GLU A 155 -22.97 -19.00 19.72
C GLU A 155 -23.10 -19.01 21.26
N THR A 156 -23.37 -20.18 21.85
CA THR A 156 -23.41 -20.38 23.30
C THR A 156 -22.08 -20.09 24.00
N ASP A 157 -20.98 -20.26 23.27
CA ASP A 157 -19.61 -20.12 23.79
C ASP A 157 -19.02 -18.75 23.43
N ARG A 158 -19.70 -17.97 22.57
CA ARG A 158 -19.36 -16.58 22.23
C ARG A 158 -19.85 -15.62 23.32
N VAL A 159 -19.56 -15.95 24.57
CA VAL A 159 -19.90 -15.10 25.72
C VAL A 159 -18.86 -14.00 25.82
N ALA A 160 -19.30 -12.74 25.76
CA ALA A 160 -18.42 -11.62 26.06
C ALA A 160 -17.85 -11.82 27.49
N PRO A 161 -16.53 -11.67 27.70
CA PRO A 161 -15.97 -11.85 29.02
C PRO A 161 -16.70 -10.92 29.99
N SER A 162 -17.26 -11.50 31.06
CA SER A 162 -17.92 -10.69 32.09
C SER A 162 -16.86 -9.78 32.68
N ILE A 163 -17.05 -8.47 32.55
CA ILE A 163 -16.23 -7.48 33.25
C ILE A 163 -16.57 -7.61 34.74
N SER A 164 -15.93 -8.55 35.41
CA SER A 164 -15.94 -8.62 36.86
C SER A 164 -15.18 -7.40 37.33
N SER A 165 -15.91 -6.35 37.71
CA SER A 165 -15.35 -5.36 38.63
C SER A 165 -14.77 -6.16 39.78
N SER A 166 -13.44 -6.12 39.94
CA SER A 166 -12.75 -6.81 41.02
C SER A 166 -13.48 -6.44 42.31
N SER A 167 -14.10 -7.43 42.95
CA SER A 167 -14.78 -7.27 44.21
C SER A 167 -13.75 -6.80 45.24
N LEU A 168 -13.67 -5.49 45.48
CA LEU A 168 -13.14 -4.97 46.73
C LEU A 168 -14.04 -5.51 47.85
N PRO A 169 -13.48 -5.97 48.98
CA PRO A 169 -14.26 -6.56 50.05
C PRO A 169 -15.29 -5.53 50.55
N ARG A 170 -16.58 -5.88 50.42
CA ARG A 170 -17.70 -5.09 50.92
C ARG A 170 -17.53 -4.88 52.42
N LYS A 171 -17.38 -3.63 52.85
CA LYS A 171 -17.68 -3.22 54.23
C LYS A 171 -18.97 -2.40 54.18
N ASN A 172 -20.05 -3.09 54.56
CA ASN A 172 -21.39 -2.69 55.01
C ASN A 172 -22.08 -1.43 54.47
N GLU A 173 -23.37 -1.67 54.16
CA GLU A 173 -24.52 -0.80 54.39
C GLU A 173 -24.57 0.50 53.61
N ASP A 174 -25.07 0.42 52.37
CA ASP A 174 -26.29 1.14 52.00
C ASP A 174 -26.92 0.49 50.76
N LYS A 175 -28.24 0.28 50.84
CA LYS A 175 -29.07 -0.03 49.67
C LYS A 175 -29.16 1.28 48.89
N ASP A 176 -28.86 1.22 47.59
CA ASP A 176 -29.10 2.23 46.54
C ASP A 176 -27.81 2.70 45.85
N ASP A 177 -27.09 1.80 45.18
CA ASP A 177 -26.52 2.03 43.82
C ASP A 177 -25.76 0.78 43.34
N VAL A 178 -26.46 -0.17 42.71
CA VAL A 178 -25.85 -1.43 42.25
C VAL A 178 -25.65 -1.35 40.74
N GLY A 179 -24.44 -0.98 40.30
CA GLY A 179 -24.04 -1.27 38.91
C GLY A 179 -22.78 -0.60 38.38
N ILE A 180 -22.51 0.66 38.73
CA ILE A 180 -21.61 1.51 37.89
C ILE A 180 -20.27 1.84 38.57
N ASN A 181 -20.16 1.69 39.90
CA ASN A 181 -18.98 2.14 40.67
C ASN A 181 -17.64 1.43 40.32
N GLY A 182 -17.67 0.24 39.71
CA GLY A 182 -16.45 -0.48 39.32
C GLY A 182 -15.84 -0.06 37.98
N ILE A 183 -16.64 0.49 37.06
CA ILE A 183 -16.22 0.86 35.69
C ILE A 183 -15.87 2.35 35.58
N LEU A 184 -16.45 3.20 36.44
CA LEU A 184 -16.19 4.64 36.44
C LEU A 184 -14.72 4.98 36.72
N THR A 185 -14.06 4.23 37.61
CA THR A 185 -12.64 4.48 37.95
C THR A 185 -11.71 4.17 36.77
N PRO A 186 -11.78 2.99 36.12
CA PRO A 186 -11.07 2.74 34.86
C PRO A 186 -11.40 3.75 33.76
N LEU A 187 -12.67 4.07 33.53
CA LEU A 187 -13.08 5.02 32.49
C LEU A 187 -12.48 6.41 32.74
N LYS A 188 -12.52 6.90 33.99
CA LYS A 188 -11.86 8.16 34.36
C LYS A 188 -10.34 8.08 34.21
N ALA A 189 -9.72 6.95 34.54
CA ALA A 189 -8.28 6.74 34.38
C ALA A 189 -7.84 6.75 32.90
N PHE A 190 -8.70 6.28 31.99
CA PHE A 190 -8.51 6.40 30.53
C PHE A 190 -8.99 7.73 29.94
N GLY A 191 -9.45 8.67 30.76
CA GLY A 191 -9.83 10.02 30.35
C GLY A 191 -11.22 10.15 29.74
N TYR A 192 -12.09 9.16 29.90
CA TYR A 192 -13.49 9.28 29.48
C TYR A 192 -14.22 10.29 30.36
N THR A 193 -14.94 11.21 29.71
CA THR A 193 -15.86 12.14 30.38
C THR A 193 -17.30 11.73 30.16
N VAL A 194 -18.22 12.32 30.94
CA VAL A 194 -19.66 12.05 30.79
C VAL A 194 -20.14 12.52 29.41
N GLU A 195 -19.66 13.69 28.96
CA GLU A 195 -19.97 14.23 27.65
C GLU A 195 -19.48 13.32 26.51
N ALA A 196 -18.30 12.70 26.68
CA ALA A 196 -17.78 11.76 25.70
C ALA A 196 -18.61 10.47 25.61
N LEU A 197 -19.24 10.03 26.71
CA LEU A 197 -20.09 8.84 26.74
C LEU A 197 -21.50 9.12 26.23
N ASP A 198 -22.02 10.33 26.45
CA ASP A 198 -23.39 10.71 26.06
C ASP A 198 -23.50 11.19 24.61
N MET A 199 -22.40 11.62 23.97
CA MET A 199 -22.40 12.15 22.60
C MET A 199 -21.86 11.19 21.53
N LEU A 200 -21.41 9.99 21.90
CA LEU A 200 -20.97 8.92 20.98
C LEU A 200 -22.12 7.96 20.65
#